data_AF-A0A7S3LKK9-F1
#
_entry.id   AF-A0A7S3LKK9-F1
#
_cell.length_a   1.000
_cell.length_b   1.000
_cell.length_c   1.000
_cell.angle_alpha   90.00
_cell.angle_beta   90.00
_cell.angle_gamma   90.00
#
_symmetry.space_group_name_H-M   'P 1'
#
loop_
_entity.id
_entity.type
_entity.pdbx_description
1 polymer ?
#
loop_
_entity_poly.entity_id
_entity_poly.type
_entity_poly.pdbx_seq_one_letter_code
_entity_poly.pdbx_strand_id
1 'polypeptide(L)'
;MGLPPKMSSLIAAGTSICGVTAITAVAPAIKANQQETGFAIANVVAFGTIGMLTYPYLAHSIMTSSHQIGMFLGLAIHDTSQVIGSALTYATVYGDEEVLKVAAITKLSRNLFLAGVIPGLAYMTAKREGAVKASSSLLPSAAEIKKYIPGFVIGFVGMSALRTAGDISLENYGSALGLMDGDQWKWATSVVGSEIGSHYLLGTAMAAVGLGTSASALKGVGYKPFVVGLAGAGVVGVTGFTTTMILTTLFL
;
A
#
# COMPACT_ATOMS: atom_id res chain seq x y z
N MET A 1 -16.26 15.87 -13.55
CA MET A 1 -17.04 14.80 -14.24
C MET A 1 -18.41 14.51 -13.60
N GLY A 2 -18.99 15.40 -12.76
CA GLY A 2 -20.34 15.21 -12.22
C GLY A 2 -20.52 14.03 -11.25
N LEU A 3 -19.42 13.52 -10.67
CA LEU A 3 -19.49 12.51 -9.60
C LEU A 3 -19.82 13.18 -8.26
N PRO A 4 -20.48 12.46 -7.33
CA PRO A 4 -20.62 12.92 -5.95
C PRO A 4 -19.26 13.30 -5.35
N PRO A 5 -19.17 14.43 -4.62
CA PRO A 5 -17.89 14.89 -4.07
C PRO A 5 -17.22 13.87 -3.15
N LYS A 6 -18.00 13.14 -2.33
CA LYS A 6 -17.48 12.13 -1.41
C LYS A 6 -16.89 10.94 -2.15
N MET A 7 -17.63 10.39 -3.12
CA MET A 7 -17.12 9.33 -4.01
C MET A 7 -15.82 9.74 -4.72
N SER A 8 -15.75 10.98 -5.20
CA SER A 8 -14.54 11.50 -5.86
C SER A 8 -13.36 11.54 -4.89
N SER A 9 -13.57 12.00 -3.66
CA SER A 9 -12.54 11.99 -2.60
C SER A 9 -12.09 10.58 -2.24
N LEU A 10 -13.01 9.61 -2.19
CA LEU A 10 -12.67 8.21 -1.92
C LEU A 10 -11.84 7.58 -3.03
N ILE A 11 -12.23 7.78 -4.30
CA ILE A 11 -11.46 7.28 -5.46
C ILE A 11 -10.07 7.92 -5.47
N ALA A 12 -9.98 9.23 -5.23
CA ALA A 12 -8.70 9.92 -5.15
C ALA A 12 -7.81 9.35 -4.04
N ALA A 13 -8.31 9.28 -2.80
CA ALA A 13 -7.56 8.76 -1.66
C ALA A 13 -7.14 7.28 -1.84
N GLY A 14 -8.05 6.45 -2.35
CA GLY A 14 -7.78 5.04 -2.63
C GLY A 14 -6.70 4.86 -3.68
N THR A 15 -6.81 5.55 -4.81
CA THR A 15 -5.87 5.40 -5.93
C THR A 15 -4.48 5.95 -5.57
N SER A 16 -4.40 7.02 -4.78
CA SER A 16 -3.14 7.71 -4.48
C SER A 16 -2.34 7.14 -3.30
N ILE A 17 -2.90 6.30 -2.44
CA ILE A 17 -2.22 5.82 -1.21
C ILE A 17 -2.14 4.29 -1.15
N CYS A 18 -3.11 3.65 -0.51
CA CYS A 18 -3.07 2.22 -0.15
C CYS A 18 -4.32 1.46 -0.59
N GLY A 19 -5.08 2.00 -1.54
CA GLY A 19 -6.21 1.33 -2.13
C GLY A 19 -7.39 1.22 -1.16
N VAL A 20 -7.77 0.00 -0.83
CA VAL A 20 -8.97 -0.28 -0.03
C VAL A 20 -8.84 0.29 1.39
N THR A 21 -7.67 0.17 2.01
CA THR A 21 -7.43 0.69 3.37
C THR A 21 -7.63 2.20 3.47
N ALA A 22 -7.25 2.96 2.44
CA ALA A 22 -7.47 4.42 2.41
C ALA A 22 -8.95 4.74 2.30
N ILE A 23 -9.68 4.01 1.45
CA ILE A 23 -11.12 4.21 1.27
C ILE A 23 -11.87 3.90 2.57
N THR A 24 -11.57 2.78 3.23
CA THR A 24 -12.25 2.39 4.46
C THR A 24 -11.91 3.31 5.64
N ALA A 25 -10.71 3.91 5.67
CA ALA A 25 -10.33 4.88 6.68
C ALA A 25 -10.97 6.27 6.44
N VAL A 26 -11.06 6.71 5.19
CA VAL A 26 -11.59 8.04 4.83
C VAL A 26 -13.13 8.06 4.82
N ALA A 27 -13.79 6.96 4.42
CA ALA A 27 -15.25 6.86 4.34
C ALA A 27 -15.99 7.34 5.61
N PRO A 28 -15.67 6.87 6.83
CA PRO A 28 -16.33 7.36 8.04
C PRO A 28 -15.99 8.83 8.34
N ALA A 29 -14.77 9.28 8.03
CA ALA A 29 -14.32 10.65 8.29
C ALA A 29 -15.09 11.69 7.44
N ILE A 30 -15.48 11.33 6.22
CA ILE A 30 -16.27 12.20 5.33
C ILE A 30 -17.76 11.83 5.28
N LYS A 31 -18.20 10.90 6.15
CA LYS A 31 -19.57 10.37 6.21
C LYS A 31 -20.06 9.90 4.83
N ALA A 32 -19.24 9.14 4.12
CA ALA A 32 -19.62 8.52 2.85
C ALA A 32 -20.60 7.37 3.08
N ASN A 33 -21.53 7.16 2.16
CA ASN A 33 -22.45 6.03 2.26
C ASN A 33 -21.83 4.73 1.73
N GLN A 34 -22.51 3.60 1.99
CA GLN A 34 -22.03 2.27 1.59
C GLN A 34 -21.91 2.11 0.07
N GLN A 35 -22.78 2.76 -0.72
CA GLN A 35 -22.70 2.71 -2.19
C GLN A 35 -21.47 3.46 -2.70
N GLU A 36 -21.21 4.67 -2.20
CA GLU A 36 -20.02 5.46 -2.56
C GLU A 36 -18.72 4.72 -2.20
N THR A 37 -18.69 4.12 -1.02
CA THR A 37 -17.56 3.33 -0.52
C THR A 37 -17.35 2.07 -1.37
N GLY A 38 -18.42 1.32 -1.62
CA GLY A 38 -18.38 0.12 -2.45
C GLY A 38 -17.89 0.41 -3.87
N PHE A 39 -18.38 1.48 -4.49
CA PHE A 39 -17.95 1.88 -5.83
C PHE A 39 -16.49 2.33 -5.88
N ALA A 40 -16.02 3.08 -4.88
CA ALA A 40 -14.60 3.44 -4.81
C ALA A 40 -13.70 2.21 -4.65
N ILE A 41 -14.08 1.26 -3.79
CA ILE A 41 -13.34 0.01 -3.58
C ILE A 41 -13.29 -0.79 -4.88
N ALA A 42 -14.44 -1.00 -5.53
CA ALA A 42 -14.54 -1.79 -6.74
C ALA A 42 -13.67 -1.23 -7.88
N ASN A 43 -13.63 0.10 -8.00
CA ASN A 43 -12.82 0.81 -8.98
C ASN A 43 -11.31 0.62 -8.75
N VAL A 44 -10.86 0.85 -7.52
CA VAL A 44 -9.45 0.68 -7.13
C VAL A 44 -9.00 -0.77 -7.26
N VAL A 45 -9.83 -1.73 -6.84
CA VAL A 45 -9.53 -3.16 -6.96
C VAL A 45 -9.43 -3.54 -8.43
N ALA A 46 -10.35 -3.10 -9.28
CA ALA A 46 -10.34 -3.41 -10.71
C ALA A 46 -9.04 -2.94 -11.40
N PHE A 47 -8.70 -1.65 -11.27
CA PHE A 47 -7.49 -1.12 -11.89
C PHE A 47 -6.21 -1.63 -11.24
N GLY A 48 -6.22 -1.85 -9.93
CA GLY A 48 -5.10 -2.46 -9.22
C GLY A 48 -4.85 -3.92 -9.63
N THR A 49 -5.91 -4.70 -9.91
CA THR A 49 -5.79 -6.06 -10.43
C THR A 49 -5.26 -6.06 -11.86
N ILE A 50 -5.73 -5.14 -12.72
CA ILE A 50 -5.14 -4.96 -14.05
C ILE A 50 -3.65 -4.66 -13.94
N GLY A 51 -3.26 -3.71 -13.07
CA GLY A 51 -1.86 -3.38 -12.81
C GLY A 51 -1.06 -4.58 -12.30
N MET A 52 -1.58 -5.31 -11.30
CA MET A 52 -0.94 -6.50 -10.74
C MET A 52 -0.58 -7.54 -11.81
N LEU A 53 -1.50 -7.78 -12.73
CA LEU A 53 -1.35 -8.79 -13.78
C LEU A 53 -0.51 -8.31 -14.97
N THR A 54 -0.44 -7.01 -15.24
CA THR A 54 0.18 -6.47 -16.46
C THR A 54 1.53 -5.78 -16.21
N TYR A 55 1.68 -5.09 -15.09
CA TYR A 55 2.86 -4.30 -14.79
C TYR A 55 4.16 -5.08 -14.59
N PRO A 56 4.22 -6.35 -14.10
CA PRO A 56 5.50 -7.01 -13.94
C PRO A 56 6.16 -7.28 -15.31
N TYR A 57 5.35 -7.65 -16.30
CA TYR A 57 5.80 -7.86 -17.68
C TYR A 57 6.15 -6.53 -18.37
N LEU A 58 5.31 -5.50 -18.19
CA LEU A 58 5.57 -4.17 -18.73
C LEU A 58 6.87 -3.59 -18.17
N ALA A 59 7.05 -3.64 -16.85
CA ALA A 59 8.23 -3.12 -16.18
C ALA A 59 9.50 -3.85 -16.63
N HIS A 60 9.44 -5.18 -16.77
CA HIS A 60 10.55 -5.96 -17.33
C HIS A 60 10.99 -5.47 -18.72
N SER A 61 10.03 -5.09 -19.56
CA SER A 61 10.32 -4.68 -20.94
C SER A 61 10.91 -3.27 -21.07
N ILE A 62 10.71 -2.39 -20.09
CA ILE A 62 11.08 -0.97 -20.17
C ILE A 62 12.09 -0.52 -19.11
N MET A 63 12.33 -1.33 -18.08
CA MET A 63 13.24 -1.03 -16.97
C MET A 63 14.32 -2.10 -16.90
N THR A 64 15.52 -1.71 -16.45
CA THR A 64 16.69 -2.57 -16.53
C THR A 64 17.19 -3.04 -15.17
N SER A 65 16.79 -2.38 -14.07
CA SER A 65 17.22 -2.77 -12.72
C SER A 65 16.09 -3.24 -11.83
N SER A 66 16.40 -4.17 -10.93
CA SER A 66 15.49 -4.71 -9.92
C SER A 66 14.92 -3.60 -9.03
N HIS A 67 15.75 -2.60 -8.69
CA HIS A 67 15.34 -1.41 -7.96
C HIS A 67 14.29 -0.59 -8.72
N GLN A 68 14.48 -0.35 -10.01
CA GLN A 68 13.50 0.39 -10.83
C GLN A 68 12.16 -0.32 -10.86
N ILE A 69 12.19 -1.62 -11.17
CA ILE A 69 10.99 -2.44 -11.30
C ILE A 69 10.25 -2.52 -9.97
N GLY A 70 10.96 -2.82 -8.88
CA GLY A 70 10.37 -2.88 -7.54
C GLY A 70 9.73 -1.55 -7.14
N MET A 71 10.42 -0.43 -7.34
CA MET A 71 9.85 0.89 -7.05
C MET A 71 8.62 1.18 -7.90
N PHE A 72 8.67 0.89 -9.19
CA PHE A 72 7.53 1.10 -10.08
C PHE A 72 6.32 0.28 -9.67
N LEU A 73 6.48 -1.02 -9.38
CA LEU A 73 5.38 -1.87 -8.90
C LEU A 73 4.78 -1.32 -7.60
N GLY A 74 5.62 -0.91 -6.64
CA GLY A 74 5.18 -0.33 -5.37
C GLY A 74 4.52 1.05 -5.48
N LEU A 75 4.91 1.86 -6.47
CA LEU A 75 4.33 3.19 -6.71
C LEU A 75 3.05 3.12 -7.58
N ALA A 76 3.02 2.27 -8.59
CA ALA A 76 1.97 2.29 -9.60
C ALA A 76 0.75 1.44 -9.22
N ILE A 77 0.91 0.35 -8.46
CA ILE A 77 -0.20 -0.52 -8.05
C ILE A 77 -0.88 0.03 -6.79
N HIS A 78 -2.21 0.02 -6.79
CA HIS A 78 -3.02 0.75 -5.82
C HIS A 78 -3.16 0.06 -4.47
N ASP A 79 -3.22 -1.27 -4.42
CA ASP A 79 -3.37 -2.02 -3.18
C ASP A 79 -2.07 -2.74 -2.76
N THR A 80 -1.82 -2.85 -1.45
CA THR A 80 -0.61 -3.50 -0.94
C THR A 80 -0.56 -4.97 -1.31
N SER A 81 -1.70 -5.67 -1.21
CA SER A 81 -1.74 -7.09 -1.56
C SER A 81 -1.42 -7.32 -3.03
N GLN A 82 -1.96 -6.49 -3.91
CA GLN A 82 -1.74 -6.54 -5.36
C GLN A 82 -0.29 -6.21 -5.73
N VAL A 83 0.37 -5.28 -5.02
CA VAL A 83 1.82 -5.03 -5.20
C VAL A 83 2.62 -6.29 -4.91
N ILE A 84 2.34 -6.94 -3.78
CA ILE A 84 3.05 -8.16 -3.38
C ILE A 84 2.79 -9.29 -4.38
N GLY A 85 1.55 -9.49 -4.82
CA GLY A 85 1.21 -10.48 -5.85
C GLY A 85 1.94 -10.23 -7.18
N SER A 86 2.05 -8.97 -7.59
CA SER A 86 2.76 -8.58 -8.81
C SER A 86 4.27 -8.82 -8.70
N ALA A 87 4.87 -8.43 -7.57
CA ALA A 87 6.30 -8.60 -7.35
C ALA A 87 6.70 -10.08 -7.13
N LEU A 88 5.82 -10.89 -6.52
CA LEU A 88 5.99 -12.35 -6.46
C LEU A 88 5.90 -13.00 -7.85
N THR A 89 4.95 -12.53 -8.67
CA THR A 89 4.87 -12.97 -10.07
C THR A 89 6.17 -12.66 -10.79
N TYR A 90 6.71 -11.44 -10.62
CA TYR A 90 7.98 -11.05 -11.19
C TYR A 90 9.14 -11.94 -10.71
N ALA A 91 9.27 -12.14 -9.39
CA ALA A 91 10.31 -12.96 -8.80
C ALA A 91 10.27 -14.41 -9.31
N THR A 92 9.06 -14.97 -9.49
CA THR A 92 8.88 -16.34 -9.98
C THR A 92 9.17 -16.46 -11.47
N VAL A 93 8.70 -15.51 -12.28
CA VAL A 93 8.82 -15.56 -13.74
C VAL A 93 10.24 -15.22 -14.20
N TYR A 94 10.90 -14.27 -13.54
CA TYR A 94 12.20 -13.73 -13.96
C TYR A 94 13.37 -14.07 -13.02
N GLY A 95 13.11 -14.75 -11.90
CA GLY A 95 14.16 -15.21 -10.97
C GLY A 95 14.81 -14.09 -10.14
N ASP A 96 14.09 -13.00 -9.89
CA ASP A 96 14.62 -11.80 -9.21
C ASP A 96 13.78 -11.45 -7.97
N GLU A 97 14.24 -11.93 -6.81
CA GLU A 97 13.59 -11.71 -5.51
C GLU A 97 13.81 -10.29 -4.96
N GLU A 98 14.77 -9.55 -5.48
CA GLU A 98 15.07 -8.19 -5.00
C GLU A 98 13.90 -7.25 -5.27
N VAL A 99 13.22 -7.43 -6.41
CA VAL A 99 12.01 -6.69 -6.78
C VAL A 99 10.93 -6.78 -5.70
N LEU A 100 10.73 -7.96 -5.10
CA LEU A 100 9.74 -8.13 -4.02
C LEU A 100 10.06 -7.26 -2.81
N LYS A 101 11.32 -7.25 -2.38
CA LYS A 101 11.78 -6.47 -1.22
C LYS A 101 11.59 -4.97 -1.48
N VAL A 102 12.05 -4.50 -2.64
CA VAL A 102 11.97 -3.09 -3.02
C VAL A 102 10.50 -2.65 -3.18
N ALA A 103 9.66 -3.46 -3.83
CA ALA A 103 8.24 -3.16 -4.00
C ALA A 103 7.48 -3.10 -2.68
N ALA A 104 7.73 -4.05 -1.78
CA ALA A 104 7.12 -4.09 -0.45
C ALA A 104 7.49 -2.85 0.36
N ILE A 105 8.77 -2.51 0.45
CA ILE A 105 9.25 -1.33 1.18
C ILE A 105 8.65 -0.06 0.57
N THR A 106 8.73 0.12 -0.74
CA THR A 106 8.18 1.29 -1.44
C THR A 106 6.70 1.49 -1.15
N LYS A 107 5.91 0.41 -1.18
CA LYS A 107 4.47 0.48 -0.90
C LYS A 107 4.18 0.78 0.57
N LEU A 108 4.88 0.13 1.50
CA LEU A 108 4.69 0.36 2.93
C LEU A 108 5.10 1.77 3.36
N SER A 109 6.16 2.31 2.79
CA SER A 109 6.55 3.71 2.98
C SER A 109 5.44 4.68 2.57
N ARG A 110 4.73 4.41 1.46
CA ARG A 110 3.55 5.22 1.08
C ARG A 110 2.39 5.11 2.06
N ASN A 111 2.19 3.93 2.64
CA ASN A 111 1.12 3.72 3.61
C ASN A 111 1.33 4.58 4.87
N LEU A 112 2.57 4.98 5.18
CA LEU A 112 2.85 5.93 6.27
C LEU A 112 2.20 7.30 6.06
N PHE A 113 2.00 7.74 4.81
CA PHE A 113 1.35 9.02 4.52
C PHE A 113 -0.12 9.07 4.95
N LEU A 114 -0.77 7.93 5.20
CA LEU A 114 -2.13 7.89 5.78
C LEU A 114 -2.22 8.65 7.10
N ALA A 115 -1.16 8.59 7.91
CA ALA A 115 -1.11 9.27 9.21
C ALA A 115 -1.31 10.80 9.08
N GLY A 116 -0.87 11.40 7.96
CA GLY A 116 -1.08 12.82 7.66
C GLY A 116 -2.33 13.10 6.84
N VAL A 117 -2.62 12.27 5.83
CA VAL A 117 -3.72 12.54 4.89
C VAL A 117 -5.10 12.38 5.54
N ILE A 118 -5.29 11.39 6.42
CA ILE A 118 -6.60 11.15 7.04
C ILE A 118 -7.03 12.35 7.91
N PRO A 119 -6.20 12.84 8.87
CA PRO A 119 -6.56 14.05 9.62
C PRO A 119 -6.74 15.29 8.75
N GLY A 120 -5.90 15.45 7.70
CA GLY A 120 -6.00 16.58 6.77
C GLY A 120 -7.35 16.62 6.03
N LEU A 121 -7.78 15.48 5.47
CA LEU A 121 -9.07 15.36 4.78
C LEU A 121 -10.26 15.52 5.74
N ALA A 122 -10.15 14.97 6.96
CA ALA A 122 -11.17 15.15 7.99
C ALA A 122 -11.34 16.63 8.37
N TYR A 123 -10.23 17.35 8.59
CA TYR A 123 -10.25 18.79 8.88
C TYR A 123 -10.83 19.61 7.73
N MET A 124 -10.39 19.36 6.48
CA MET A 124 -10.92 20.07 5.31
C MET A 124 -12.42 19.84 5.12
N THR A 125 -12.90 18.63 5.40
CA THR A 125 -14.33 18.30 5.30
C THR A 125 -15.12 18.99 6.40
N ALA A 126 -14.67 18.93 7.65
CA ALA A 126 -15.31 19.61 8.77
C ALA A 126 -15.38 21.14 8.56
N LYS A 127 -14.33 21.74 7.99
CA LYS A 127 -14.29 23.17 7.66
C LYS A 127 -15.31 23.53 6.57
N ARG A 128 -15.45 22.68 5.55
CA ARG A 128 -16.45 22.86 4.46
C ARG A 128 -17.89 22.70 4.95
N GLU A 129 -18.13 21.81 5.90
CA GLU A 129 -19.45 21.58 6.51
C GLU A 129 -19.82 22.65 7.58
N GLY A 130 -18.97 23.68 7.80
CA GLY A 130 -19.23 24.73 8.79
C GLY A 130 -19.19 24.24 10.25
N ALA A 131 -18.68 23.02 10.49
CA ALA A 131 -18.66 22.37 11.78
C ALA A 131 -17.46 22.78 12.65
N VAL A 132 -16.48 23.50 12.11
CA VAL A 132 -15.30 23.97 12.85
C VAL A 132 -15.66 25.27 13.57
N LYS A 133 -16.33 25.16 14.72
CA LYS A 133 -16.17 26.15 15.80
C LYS A 133 -14.84 25.86 16.48
N ALA A 134 -14.01 26.89 16.58
CA ALA A 134 -12.69 26.92 17.21
C ALA A 134 -12.41 25.78 18.21
N SER A 135 -11.70 24.75 17.76
CA SER A 135 -10.97 23.84 18.65
C SER A 135 -9.50 23.90 18.27
N SER A 136 -8.70 24.37 19.21
CA SER A 136 -7.36 24.91 19.07
C SER A 136 -6.26 23.84 19.17
N SER A 137 -6.42 22.71 18.48
CA SER A 137 -5.28 21.83 18.22
C SER A 137 -5.23 21.49 16.73
N LEU A 138 -4.38 22.23 16.02
CA LEU A 138 -4.06 22.01 14.60
C LEU A 138 -3.33 20.67 14.36
N LEU A 139 -2.85 20.05 15.44
CA LEU A 139 -2.20 18.74 15.42
C LEU A 139 -3.11 17.74 16.16
N PRO A 140 -3.53 16.65 15.51
CA PRO A 140 -4.19 15.56 16.23
C PRO A 140 -3.28 15.06 17.35
N SER A 141 -3.86 14.79 18.51
CA SER A 141 -3.13 14.22 19.65
C SER A 141 -2.45 12.90 19.23
N ALA A 142 -1.33 12.52 19.84
CA ALA A 142 -0.69 11.22 19.58
C ALA A 142 -1.66 10.03 19.75
N ALA A 143 -2.65 10.16 20.65
CA ALA A 143 -3.72 9.19 20.83
C ALA A 143 -4.71 9.14 19.63
N GLU A 144 -4.97 10.28 18.99
CA GLU A 144 -5.79 10.37 17.79
C GLU A 144 -5.04 9.87 16.55
N ILE A 145 -3.74 10.18 16.42
CA ILE A 145 -2.89 9.67 15.32
C ILE A 145 -2.82 8.14 15.37
N LYS A 146 -2.66 7.55 16.56
CA LYS A 146 -2.66 6.09 16.75
C LYS A 146 -3.96 5.44 16.26
N LYS A 147 -5.09 6.14 16.31
CA LYS A 147 -6.38 5.66 15.78
C LYS A 147 -6.40 5.60 14.24
N TYR A 148 -5.60 6.43 13.57
CA TYR A 148 -5.55 6.53 12.11
C TYR A 148 -4.44 5.69 11.47
N ILE A 149 -3.44 5.25 12.23
CA ILE A 149 -2.38 4.37 11.72
C ILE A 149 -2.90 2.92 11.72
N PRO A 150 -2.97 2.24 10.56
CA PRO A 150 -3.36 0.84 10.52
C PRO A 150 -2.43 -0.03 11.36
N GLY A 151 -2.99 -0.98 12.12
CA GLY A 151 -2.20 -1.85 13.01
C GLY A 151 -1.06 -2.61 12.31
N PHE A 152 -1.25 -2.97 11.03
CA PHE A 152 -0.21 -3.64 10.25
C PHE A 152 1.05 -2.78 10.04
N VAL A 153 0.91 -1.45 9.97
CA VAL A 153 2.05 -0.53 9.82
C VAL A 153 2.89 -0.55 11.08
N ILE A 154 2.24 -0.51 12.25
CA ILE A 154 2.92 -0.61 13.55
C ILE A 154 3.63 -1.96 13.67
N GLY A 155 2.94 -3.05 13.28
CA GLY A 155 3.53 -4.39 13.25
C GLY A 155 4.75 -4.48 12.33
N PHE A 156 4.67 -3.91 11.12
CA PHE A 156 5.79 -3.87 10.18
C PHE A 156 7.00 -3.11 10.75
N VAL A 157 6.80 -1.89 11.26
CA VAL A 157 7.88 -1.09 11.85
C VAL A 157 8.49 -1.80 13.07
N GLY A 158 7.65 -2.39 13.92
CA GLY A 158 8.11 -3.16 15.09
C GLY A 158 8.97 -4.37 14.70
N MET A 159 8.51 -5.17 13.73
CA MET A 159 9.27 -6.32 13.23
C MET A 159 10.55 -5.91 12.50
N SER A 160 10.52 -4.83 11.72
CA SER A 160 11.71 -4.27 11.06
C SER A 160 12.74 -3.81 12.10
N ALA A 161 12.33 -3.07 13.13
CA ALA A 161 13.21 -2.64 14.20
C ALA A 161 13.79 -3.84 14.98
N LEU A 162 12.97 -4.85 15.27
CA LEU A 162 13.42 -6.07 15.95
C LEU A 162 14.42 -6.86 15.10
N ARG A 163 14.18 -6.99 13.79
CA ARG A 163 15.11 -7.62 12.85
C ARG A 163 16.45 -6.88 12.82
N THR A 164 16.41 -5.56 12.66
CA THR A 164 17.61 -4.71 12.64
C THR A 164 18.37 -4.78 13.97
N ALA A 165 17.68 -4.71 15.11
CA ALA A 165 18.32 -4.79 16.42
C ALA A 165 18.97 -6.17 16.66
N GLY A 166 18.33 -7.25 16.25
CA GLY A 166 18.90 -8.60 16.34
C GLY A 166 20.14 -8.77 15.47
N ASP A 167 20.15 -8.23 14.25
CA ASP A 167 21.31 -8.27 13.35
C ASP A 167 22.50 -7.46 13.90
N ILE A 168 22.26 -6.23 14.36
CA ILE A 168 23.28 -5.39 14.98
C ILE A 168 23.84 -6.06 16.25
N SER A 169 22.98 -6.68 17.06
CA SER A 169 23.41 -7.38 18.27
C SER A 169 24.28 -8.60 17.93
N LEU A 170 23.90 -9.38 16.92
CA LEU A 170 24.67 -10.54 16.47
C LEU A 170 26.06 -10.13 15.96
N GLU A 171 26.14 -9.04 15.20
CA GLU A 171 27.40 -8.50 14.67
C GLU A 171 28.32 -7.98 15.78
N ASN A 172 27.79 -7.24 16.77
CA ASN A 172 28.60 -6.59 17.80
C ASN A 172 28.92 -7.49 19.01
N TYR A 173 28.03 -8.42 19.36
CA TYR A 173 28.11 -9.20 20.60
C TYR A 173 28.15 -10.71 20.36
N GLY A 174 28.14 -11.18 19.11
CA GLY A 174 28.15 -12.60 18.75
C GLY A 174 26.85 -13.34 19.06
N SER A 175 25.82 -12.66 19.57
CA SER A 175 24.49 -13.23 19.83
C SER A 175 23.39 -12.23 19.50
N ALA A 176 22.33 -12.69 18.85
CA ALA A 176 21.18 -11.88 18.52
C ALA A 176 20.35 -11.60 19.79
N LEU A 177 20.15 -10.31 20.09
CA LEU A 177 19.45 -9.81 21.29
C LEU A 177 19.99 -10.35 22.62
N GLY A 178 21.22 -10.89 22.65
CA GLY A 178 21.79 -11.55 23.82
C GLY A 178 21.16 -12.91 24.19
N LEU A 179 20.29 -13.45 23.31
CA LEU A 179 19.47 -14.64 23.62
C LEU A 179 19.71 -15.80 22.65
N MET A 180 20.08 -15.52 21.40
CA MET A 180 20.13 -16.52 20.34
C MET A 180 21.48 -16.48 19.64
N ASP A 181 22.04 -17.66 19.36
CA ASP A 181 23.26 -17.78 18.55
C ASP A 181 22.94 -17.50 17.06
N GLY A 182 23.98 -17.28 16.24
CA GLY A 182 23.83 -16.88 14.84
C GLY A 182 22.97 -17.84 13.99
N ASP A 183 23.10 -19.14 14.21
CA ASP A 183 22.31 -20.16 13.51
C ASP A 183 20.86 -20.19 13.98
N GLN A 184 20.61 -19.97 15.27
CA GLN A 184 19.26 -19.88 15.82
C GLN A 184 18.54 -18.63 15.33
N TRP A 185 19.25 -17.51 15.22
CA TRP A 185 18.69 -16.26 14.69
C TRP A 185 18.37 -16.38 13.19
N LYS A 186 19.26 -16.98 12.40
CA LYS A 186 19.00 -17.29 10.99
C LYS A 186 17.80 -18.21 10.82
N TRP A 187 17.72 -19.28 11.62
CA TRP A 187 16.57 -20.19 11.58
C TRP A 187 15.26 -19.49 11.96
N ALA A 188 15.26 -18.68 13.03
CA ALA A 188 14.04 -17.98 13.45
C ALA A 188 13.55 -17.00 12.38
N THR A 189 14.48 -16.26 11.78
CA THR A 189 14.16 -15.27 10.73
C THR A 189 13.77 -15.93 9.41
N SER A 190 14.34 -17.10 9.06
CA SER A 190 13.89 -17.88 7.91
C SER A 190 12.50 -18.48 8.14
N VAL A 191 12.24 -19.08 9.31
CA VAL A 191 10.92 -19.67 9.59
C VAL A 191 9.83 -18.61 9.60
N VAL A 192 10.06 -17.47 10.25
CA VAL A 192 9.07 -16.37 10.27
C VAL A 192 8.95 -15.71 8.90
N GLY A 193 10.06 -15.49 8.21
CA GLY A 193 10.11 -14.76 6.94
C GLY A 193 9.73 -15.58 5.71
N SER A 194 10.47 -16.66 5.43
CA SER A 194 10.30 -17.46 4.21
C SER A 194 9.21 -18.51 4.33
N GLU A 195 9.20 -19.30 5.41
CA GLU A 195 8.28 -20.44 5.54
C GLU A 195 6.86 -19.98 5.90
N ILE A 196 6.68 -19.38 7.08
CA ILE A 196 5.36 -19.01 7.58
C ILE A 196 4.87 -17.74 6.90
N GLY A 197 5.70 -16.70 6.86
CA GLY A 197 5.37 -15.40 6.30
C GLY A 197 5.09 -15.49 4.80
N SER A 198 6.10 -15.87 4.03
CA SER A 198 6.02 -15.80 2.56
C SER A 198 5.21 -16.93 1.94
N HIS A 199 5.30 -18.16 2.45
CA HIS A 199 4.62 -19.29 1.82
C HIS A 199 3.15 -19.39 2.23
N TYR A 200 2.85 -19.36 3.54
CA TYR A 200 1.49 -19.59 4.02
C TYR A 200 0.67 -18.30 4.18
N LEU A 201 1.22 -17.27 4.84
CA LEU A 201 0.45 -16.05 5.14
C LEU A 201 0.23 -15.19 3.89
N LEU A 202 1.27 -14.94 3.09
CA LEU A 202 1.11 -14.18 1.83
C LEU A 202 0.22 -14.93 0.83
N GLY A 203 0.42 -16.24 0.65
CA GLY A 203 -0.43 -17.05 -0.22
C GLY A 203 -1.90 -17.00 0.18
N THR A 204 -2.20 -17.16 1.47
CA THR A 204 -3.56 -17.04 2.00
C THR A 204 -4.13 -15.63 1.81
N ALA A 205 -3.33 -14.58 2.02
CA ALA A 205 -3.74 -13.21 1.77
C ALA A 205 -4.07 -12.96 0.28
N MET A 206 -3.28 -13.50 -0.65
CA MET A 206 -3.57 -13.40 -2.09
C MET A 206 -4.85 -14.15 -2.48
N ALA A 207 -5.06 -15.35 -1.93
CA ALA A 207 -6.29 -16.10 -2.13
C ALA A 207 -7.52 -15.32 -1.60
N ALA A 208 -7.40 -14.71 -0.42
CA ALA A 208 -8.46 -13.88 0.16
C ALA A 208 -8.77 -12.64 -0.70
N VAL A 209 -7.76 -12.00 -1.31
CA VAL A 209 -7.95 -10.87 -2.23
C VAL A 209 -8.68 -11.31 -3.50
N GLY A 210 -8.32 -12.48 -4.04
CA GLY A 210 -9.03 -13.09 -5.16
C GLY A 210 -10.51 -13.33 -4.82
N LEU A 211 -10.79 -13.95 -3.67
CA LEU A 211 -12.15 -14.22 -3.19
C LEU A 211 -12.96 -12.96 -2.85
N GLY A 212 -12.30 -11.91 -2.35
CA GLY A 212 -12.90 -10.61 -2.04
C GLY A 212 -13.23 -9.78 -3.29
N THR A 213 -12.64 -10.11 -4.44
CA THR A 213 -12.92 -9.45 -5.72
C THR A 213 -14.26 -9.94 -6.28
N SER A 214 -15.36 -9.41 -5.74
CA SER A 214 -16.70 -9.78 -6.22
C SER A 214 -17.08 -8.97 -7.47
N ALA A 215 -17.25 -9.66 -8.60
CA ALA A 215 -17.80 -9.05 -9.82
C ALA A 215 -19.22 -8.50 -9.61
N SER A 216 -19.92 -8.96 -8.56
CA SER A 216 -21.23 -8.44 -8.14
C SER A 216 -21.17 -7.04 -7.56
N ALA A 217 -20.06 -6.62 -6.91
CA ALA A 217 -19.88 -5.22 -6.47
C ALA A 217 -19.76 -4.23 -7.63
N LEU A 218 -19.48 -4.73 -8.84
CA LEU A 218 -19.40 -3.94 -10.07
C LEU A 218 -20.76 -3.82 -10.79
N LYS A 219 -21.77 -4.63 -10.42
CA LYS A 219 -23.09 -4.60 -11.06
C LYS A 219 -23.85 -3.34 -10.64
N GLY A 220 -24.32 -2.58 -11.63
CA GLY A 220 -25.08 -1.33 -11.41
C GLY A 220 -24.21 -0.09 -11.25
N VAL A 221 -22.88 -0.22 -11.29
CA VAL A 221 -21.96 0.92 -11.36
C VAL A 221 -22.04 1.52 -12.76
N GLY A 222 -22.42 2.79 -12.89
CA GLY A 222 -22.33 3.50 -14.18
C GLY A 222 -20.88 3.59 -14.68
N TYR A 223 -20.66 4.01 -15.93
CA TYR A 223 -19.30 4.09 -16.49
C TYR A 223 -18.45 5.26 -15.93
N LYS A 224 -19.09 6.33 -15.43
CA LYS A 224 -18.40 7.57 -15.01
C LYS A 224 -17.37 7.35 -13.88
N PRO A 225 -17.67 6.61 -12.79
CA PRO A 225 -16.67 6.25 -11.78
C PRO A 225 -15.44 5.54 -12.36
N PHE A 226 -15.61 4.61 -13.30
CA PHE A 226 -14.49 3.91 -13.92
C PHE A 226 -13.64 4.81 -14.81
N VAL A 227 -14.22 5.79 -15.50
CA VAL A 227 -13.43 6.77 -16.26
C VAL A 227 -12.55 7.61 -15.33
N VAL A 228 -13.09 8.05 -14.19
CA VAL A 228 -12.30 8.77 -13.17
C VAL A 228 -11.25 7.86 -12.54
N GLY A 229 -11.59 6.59 -12.28
CA GLY A 229 -10.66 5.59 -11.80
C GLY A 229 -9.52 5.33 -12.77
N LEU A 230 -9.81 5.19 -14.06
CA LEU A 230 -8.83 4.99 -15.12
C LEU A 230 -7.89 6.20 -15.23
N ALA A 231 -8.46 7.42 -15.21
CA ALA A 231 -7.66 8.63 -15.20
C ALA A 231 -6.75 8.71 -13.97
N GLY A 232 -7.28 8.39 -12.78
CA GLY A 232 -6.50 8.33 -11.55
C GLY A 232 -5.39 7.27 -11.60
N ALA A 233 -5.71 6.07 -12.08
CA ALA A 233 -4.78 4.96 -12.22
C ALA A 233 -3.67 5.31 -13.21
N GLY A 234 -4.02 5.94 -14.34
CA GLY A 234 -3.07 6.45 -15.32
C GLY A 234 -2.14 7.51 -14.72
N VAL A 235 -2.67 8.48 -13.97
CA VAL A 235 -1.86 9.50 -13.29
C VAL A 235 -0.90 8.86 -12.28
N VAL A 236 -1.36 7.89 -11.49
CA VAL A 236 -0.51 7.20 -10.50
C VAL A 236 0.53 6.32 -11.19
N GLY A 237 0.19 5.66 -12.29
CA GLY A 237 1.13 4.89 -13.11
C GLY A 237 2.22 5.77 -13.72
N VAL A 238 1.83 6.88 -14.33
CA VAL A 238 2.78 7.85 -14.95
C VAL A 238 3.66 8.48 -13.88
N THR A 239 3.08 8.98 -12.79
CA THR A 239 3.87 9.60 -11.70
C THR A 239 4.78 8.59 -11.02
N GLY A 240 4.34 7.34 -10.84
CA GLY A 240 5.16 6.24 -10.36
C GLY A 240 6.34 5.97 -11.29
N PHE A 241 6.08 5.84 -12.60
CA PHE A 241 7.12 5.65 -13.62
C PHE A 241 8.15 6.80 -13.62
N THR A 242 7.68 8.05 -13.69
CA THR A 242 8.58 9.21 -13.73
C THR A 242 9.40 9.33 -12.45
N THR A 243 8.78 9.08 -11.30
CA THR A 243 9.48 9.13 -9.99
C THR A 243 10.56 8.05 -9.92
N THR A 244 10.25 6.82 -10.35
CA THR A 244 11.25 5.75 -10.44
C THR A 244 12.43 6.14 -11.31
N MET A 245 12.17 6.66 -12.53
CA MET A 245 13.24 7.05 -13.46
C MET A 245 14.10 8.19 -12.88
N ILE A 246 13.49 9.20 -12.27
CA ILE A 246 14.22 10.32 -11.66
C ILE A 246 15.06 9.85 -10.48
N LEU A 247 14.48 9.11 -9.53
CA LEU A 247 15.19 8.66 -8.33
C LEU A 247 16.35 7.72 -8.69
N THR A 248 16.16 6.83 -9.65
CA THR A 248 17.26 5.95 -10.07
C THR A 248 18.35 6.69 -10.82
N THR A 249 18.05 7.71 -11.61
CA THR A 249 19.09 8.52 -12.28
C THR A 249 19.89 9.39 -11.30
N LEU A 250 19.29 9.79 -10.16
CA LEU A 250 19.93 10.67 -9.18
C LEU A 250 20.78 9.93 -8.15
N PHE A 251 20.45 8.67 -7.85
CA PHE A 251 21.02 7.93 -6.72
C PHE A 251 21.70 6.60 -7.08
N LEU A 252 21.63 6.17 -8.35
CA LEU A 252 22.32 4.99 -8.90
C LEU A 252 23.13 5.39 -10.13
#